data_AF-A0A413V5Q7-F1
#
_entry.id   AF-A0A413V5Q7-F1
#
_cell.length_a   1.000
_cell.length_b   1.000
_cell.length_c   1.000
_cell.angle_alpha   90.00
_cell.angle_beta   90.00
_cell.angle_gamma   90.00
#
_symmetry.space_group_name_H-M   'P 1'
#
loop_
_entity.id
_entity.type
_entity.pdbx_description
1 polymer ?
#
loop_
_entity_poly.entity_id
_entity_poly.type
_entity_poly.pdbx_seq_one_letter_code
_entity_poly.pdbx_strand_id
1 'polypeptide(L)'
;MNKMTIIGICILALLSGGCNKDLVEYHSNNIRISIEKGDEWLHNFPLFLGINKKNPPQIAIWTEDTEGHYLSTIYVTYKIATQTWQAAGGNRRKEALPHWCYSRGIKYEDGLYLPTKKSPLTDAATGATPKGSFDVKLTPTGKIKKFIVKVEINHSTDWNDAYPKSAQQGDSNYSGGKEGSGQPALVYAAEVNLTSGEKEFQLNLIGHSSPDGSDGDITTDISSITTALNIVKSITINLK
;
A
#
# COMPACT_ATOMS: atom_id res chain seq x y z
N MET A 1 22.39 -19.34 29.87
CA MET A 1 21.92 -17.94 30.00
C MET A 1 22.01 -17.31 28.61
N ASN A 2 20.86 -17.20 27.93
CA ASN A 2 20.74 -16.61 26.59
C ASN A 2 21.08 -15.11 26.62
N LYS A 3 21.73 -14.59 25.57
CA LYS A 3 21.67 -13.19 25.11
C LYS A 3 22.24 -13.12 23.69
N MET A 4 21.34 -13.20 22.70
CA MET A 4 20.86 -12.07 21.88
C MET A 4 21.86 -11.62 20.82
N THR A 5 21.84 -12.31 19.67
CA THR A 5 22.42 -11.82 18.42
C THR A 5 21.34 -11.03 17.69
N ILE A 6 21.48 -9.70 17.67
CA ILE A 6 20.72 -8.81 16.78
C ILE A 6 21.29 -9.03 15.38
N ILE A 7 20.57 -9.75 14.52
CA ILE A 7 20.93 -9.92 13.10
C ILE A 7 20.10 -8.92 12.32
N GLY A 8 20.77 -7.85 11.88
CA GLY A 8 20.22 -6.81 11.03
C GLY A 8 19.83 -7.33 9.64
N ILE A 9 18.76 -6.75 9.12
CA ILE A 9 18.20 -6.96 7.80
C ILE A 9 19.11 -6.25 6.78
N CYS A 10 19.67 -6.98 5.81
CA CYS A 10 20.33 -6.38 4.64
C CYS A 10 19.39 -6.46 3.44
N ILE A 11 18.75 -5.34 3.10
CA ILE A 11 17.96 -5.17 1.88
C ILE A 11 18.88 -4.62 0.80
N LEU A 12 19.24 -5.44 -0.18
CA LEU A 12 19.81 -4.93 -1.42
C LEU A 12 18.68 -4.39 -2.31
N ALA A 13 18.47 -3.08 -2.26
CA ALA A 13 17.65 -2.36 -3.24
C ALA A 13 18.52 -1.96 -4.43
N LEU A 14 18.36 -2.65 -5.56
CA LEU A 14 18.91 -2.22 -6.84
C LEU A 14 18.05 -1.08 -7.42
N LEU A 15 18.63 0.12 -7.49
CA LEU A 15 18.10 1.24 -8.27
C LEU A 15 18.72 1.23 -9.67
N SER A 16 17.89 1.15 -10.70
CA SER A 16 18.21 1.73 -12.01
C SER A 16 16.93 2.01 -12.78
N GLY A 17 16.83 3.25 -13.27
CA GLY A 17 15.77 3.68 -14.17
C GLY A 17 15.93 3.11 -15.57
N GLY A 18 14.88 3.29 -16.37
CA GLY A 18 14.89 2.97 -17.80
C GLY A 18 14.05 1.73 -18.11
N CYS A 19 13.16 1.89 -19.09
CA CYS A 19 12.23 0.88 -19.57
C CYS A 19 12.95 -0.41 -19.97
N ASN A 20 12.66 -1.52 -19.28
CA ASN A 20 12.62 -2.88 -19.84
C ASN A 20 11.89 -3.78 -18.84
N LYS A 21 10.74 -4.32 -19.24
CA LYS A 21 9.90 -5.18 -18.39
C LYS A 21 10.44 -6.61 -18.24
N ASP A 22 11.58 -6.95 -18.84
CA ASP A 22 11.98 -8.34 -19.06
C ASP A 22 13.29 -8.82 -18.41
N LEU A 23 13.89 -8.11 -17.45
CA LEU A 23 15.15 -8.57 -16.84
C LEU A 23 15.18 -8.51 -15.31
N VAL A 24 14.17 -9.10 -14.65
CA VAL A 24 14.30 -9.54 -13.25
C VAL A 24 14.26 -11.06 -13.26
N GLU A 25 15.43 -11.70 -13.10
CA GLU A 25 15.50 -13.16 -13.01
C GLU A 25 14.81 -13.66 -11.71
N TYR A 26 13.85 -14.57 -11.89
CA TYR A 26 13.20 -15.29 -10.80
C TYR A 26 13.94 -16.61 -10.59
N HIS A 27 14.65 -16.75 -9.48
CA HIS A 27 15.14 -18.06 -9.02
C HIS A 27 13.99 -18.90 -8.45
N SER A 28 14.16 -20.22 -8.45
CA SER A 28 13.27 -21.13 -7.73
C SER A 28 13.23 -20.76 -6.25
N ASN A 29 12.02 -20.70 -5.67
CA ASN A 29 11.66 -20.22 -4.33
C ASN A 29 11.31 -18.72 -4.21
N ASN A 30 11.20 -17.98 -5.31
CA ASN A 30 10.74 -16.60 -5.26
C ASN A 30 9.22 -16.50 -5.38
N ILE A 31 8.66 -15.59 -4.60
CA ILE A 31 7.26 -15.22 -4.67
C ILE A 31 7.15 -13.96 -5.53
N ARG A 32 6.30 -14.01 -6.55
CA ARG A 32 5.93 -12.86 -7.37
C ARG A 32 4.53 -12.40 -6.96
N ILE A 33 4.41 -11.13 -6.55
CA ILE A 33 3.12 -10.48 -6.32
C ILE A 33 2.88 -9.58 -7.53
N SER A 34 1.85 -9.89 -8.31
CA SER A 34 1.47 -9.16 -9.52
C SER A 34 0.22 -8.32 -9.24
N ILE A 35 0.29 -7.02 -9.48
CA ILE A 35 -0.86 -6.11 -9.42
C ILE A 35 -1.22 -5.73 -10.86
N GLU A 36 -2.41 -6.12 -11.30
CA GLU A 36 -2.96 -5.75 -12.59
C GLU A 36 -3.76 -4.45 -12.47
N LYS A 37 -3.36 -3.41 -13.20
CA LYS A 37 -4.06 -2.13 -13.19
C LYS A 37 -5.52 -2.31 -13.65
N GLY A 38 -6.44 -1.64 -12.97
CA GLY A 38 -7.80 -1.44 -13.46
C GLY A 38 -7.92 -0.17 -14.31
N ASP A 39 -9.15 0.23 -14.57
CA ASP A 39 -9.48 1.40 -15.38
C ASP A 39 -9.25 2.72 -14.62
N GLU A 40 -9.41 2.69 -13.29
CA GLU A 40 -9.22 3.84 -12.39
C GLU A 40 -7.79 3.91 -11.80
N TRP A 41 -6.81 3.26 -12.44
CA TRP A 41 -5.41 3.31 -11.98
C TRP A 41 -4.77 4.70 -12.11
N LEU A 42 -5.23 5.53 -13.04
CA LEU A 42 -4.62 6.85 -13.32
C LEU A 42 -5.67 7.96 -13.33
N HIS A 43 -5.86 8.63 -12.20
CA HIS A 43 -6.71 9.82 -12.18
C HIS A 43 -5.99 11.04 -12.78
N ASN A 44 -6.80 11.94 -13.33
CA ASN A 44 -6.36 13.27 -13.70
C ASN A 44 -6.21 14.11 -12.43
N PHE A 45 -4.98 14.44 -12.06
CA PHE A 45 -4.71 15.42 -11.02
C PHE A 45 -4.60 16.81 -11.67
N PRO A 46 -5.50 17.75 -11.35
CA PRO A 46 -5.48 19.08 -11.94
C PRO A 46 -4.25 19.86 -11.47
N LEU A 47 -3.47 20.38 -12.41
CA LEU A 47 -2.42 21.36 -12.17
C LEU A 47 -2.91 22.76 -12.58
N PHE A 48 -2.00 23.74 -12.51
CA PHE A 48 -2.27 25.12 -12.92
C PHE A 48 -2.53 25.21 -14.44
N LEU A 49 -3.38 26.13 -14.87
CA LEU A 49 -3.70 26.43 -16.29
C LEU A 49 -4.34 25.27 -17.09
N GLY A 50 -5.13 24.40 -16.45
CA GLY A 50 -5.89 23.36 -17.17
C GLY A 50 -5.06 22.14 -17.61
N ILE A 51 -3.80 22.04 -17.19
CA ILE A 51 -2.96 20.87 -17.43
C ILE A 51 -3.32 19.79 -16.38
N ASN A 52 -3.59 18.57 -16.83
CA ASN A 52 -3.78 17.42 -15.94
C ASN A 52 -2.55 16.52 -15.96
N LYS A 53 -2.09 16.09 -14.78
CA LYS A 53 -1.06 15.05 -14.67
C LYS A 53 -1.73 13.74 -14.27
N LYS A 54 -1.40 12.65 -14.97
CA LYS A 54 -1.78 11.30 -14.52
C LYS A 54 -1.06 10.98 -13.22
N ASN A 55 -1.81 10.86 -12.14
CA ASN A 55 -1.32 10.49 -10.83
C ASN A 55 -1.68 9.02 -10.57
N PRO A 56 -0.72 8.15 -10.22
CA PRO A 56 -0.99 6.77 -9.83
C PRO A 56 -1.37 6.68 -8.32
N PRO A 57 -1.95 5.56 -7.87
CA PRO A 57 -2.32 5.36 -6.48
C PRO A 57 -1.10 5.27 -5.54
N GLN A 58 -1.36 5.39 -4.24
CA GLN A 58 -0.46 4.96 -3.19
C GLN A 58 -0.74 3.50 -2.84
N ILE A 59 0.32 2.75 -2.54
CA ILE A 59 0.25 1.31 -2.32
C ILE A 59 1.19 0.93 -1.18
N ALA A 60 0.74 0.06 -0.29
CA ALA A 60 1.59 -0.71 0.60
C ALA A 60 1.32 -2.20 0.40
N ILE A 61 2.38 -3.00 0.41
CA ILE A 61 2.36 -4.46 0.37
C ILE A 61 3.17 -4.95 1.57
N TRP A 62 2.57 -5.78 2.42
CA TRP A 62 3.25 -6.32 3.60
C TRP A 62 2.82 -7.74 3.91
N THR A 63 3.54 -8.35 4.84
CA THR A 63 3.23 -9.68 5.37
C THR A 63 2.83 -9.59 6.83
N GLU A 64 1.92 -10.47 7.22
CA GLU A 64 1.51 -10.75 8.60
C GLU A 64 1.65 -12.24 8.88
N ASP A 65 1.78 -12.61 10.16
CA ASP A 65 1.57 -13.99 10.56
C ASP A 65 0.07 -14.36 10.48
N THR A 66 -0.26 -15.62 10.78
CA THR A 66 -1.65 -16.11 10.75
C THR A 66 -2.51 -15.56 11.89
N GLU A 67 -1.92 -14.86 12.86
CA GLU A 67 -2.62 -14.18 13.96
C GLU A 67 -2.86 -12.70 13.64
N GLY A 68 -2.37 -12.21 12.48
CA GLY A 68 -2.52 -10.83 12.03
C GLY A 68 -1.41 -9.89 12.53
N HIS A 69 -0.34 -10.42 13.13
CA HIS A 69 0.79 -9.58 13.53
C HIS A 69 1.66 -9.22 12.33
N TYR A 70 1.95 -7.92 12.19
CA TYR A 70 2.86 -7.42 11.16
C TYR A 70 4.24 -8.08 11.23
N LEU A 71 4.72 -8.54 10.07
CA LEU A 71 6.05 -9.15 9.92
C LEU A 71 7.01 -8.20 9.19
N SER A 72 6.67 -7.80 7.97
CA SER A 72 7.54 -6.94 7.17
C SER A 72 6.79 -6.27 6.02
N THR A 73 7.21 -5.05 5.68
CA THR A 73 6.77 -4.34 4.47
C THR A 73 7.63 -4.78 3.30
N ILE A 74 6.98 -5.25 2.25
CA ILE A 74 7.61 -5.71 1.02
C ILE A 74 7.82 -4.52 0.08
N TYR A 75 6.78 -3.72 -0.11
CA TYR A 75 6.78 -2.56 -0.99
C TYR A 75 5.91 -1.46 -0.41
N VAL A 76 6.34 -0.22 -0.58
CA VAL A 76 5.47 0.93 -0.33
C VAL A 76 5.84 2.07 -1.29
N THR A 77 4.84 2.85 -1.69
CA THR A 77 5.06 3.97 -2.60
C THR A 77 5.91 5.07 -1.96
N TYR A 78 6.83 5.65 -2.73
CA TYR A 78 7.84 6.57 -2.22
C TYR A 78 7.27 7.77 -1.44
N LYS A 79 6.14 8.35 -1.88
CA LYS A 79 5.60 9.58 -1.29
C LYS A 79 5.18 9.40 0.15
N ILE A 80 4.50 8.30 0.48
CA ILE A 80 4.08 8.00 1.85
C ILE A 80 5.27 7.53 2.70
N ALA A 81 6.21 6.77 2.13
CA ALA A 81 7.41 6.31 2.82
C ALA A 81 8.34 7.44 3.28
N THR A 82 8.33 8.58 2.58
CA THR A 82 9.25 9.71 2.79
C THR A 82 8.57 11.04 3.14
N GLN A 83 7.24 11.06 3.23
CA GLN A 83 6.44 12.27 3.46
C GLN A 83 6.73 13.39 2.43
N THR A 84 6.87 13.04 1.14
CA THR A 84 7.28 13.96 0.06
C THR A 84 6.10 14.50 -0.77
N TRP A 85 5.02 14.90 -0.10
CA TRP A 85 3.85 15.53 -0.73
C TRP A 85 4.06 17.03 -0.95
N GLN A 86 4.40 17.43 -2.19
CA GLN A 86 4.77 18.82 -2.52
C GLN A 86 3.64 19.85 -2.33
N ALA A 87 2.38 19.44 -2.49
CA ALA A 87 1.21 20.33 -2.42
C ALA A 87 0.28 20.03 -1.24
N ALA A 88 0.75 19.35 -0.19
CA ALA A 88 -0.10 18.95 0.93
C ALA A 88 -0.32 20.05 1.98
N GLY A 89 0.37 21.20 1.90
CA GLY A 89 0.15 22.32 2.83
C GLY A 89 0.35 21.96 4.31
N GLY A 90 1.23 21.00 4.62
CA GLY A 90 1.42 20.47 5.97
C GLY A 90 0.56 19.26 6.32
N ASN A 91 -0.46 18.92 5.52
CA ASN A 91 -1.22 17.69 5.67
C ASN A 91 -0.29 16.47 5.52
N ARG A 92 -0.33 15.58 6.52
CA ARG A 92 0.46 14.35 6.58
C ARG A 92 -0.06 13.27 5.63
N ARG A 93 -1.30 13.36 5.17
CA ARG A 93 -1.99 12.33 4.37
C ARG A 93 -2.16 11.02 5.13
N LYS A 94 -2.60 11.12 6.39
CA LYS A 94 -2.79 9.93 7.25
C LYS A 94 -3.90 9.02 6.73
N GLU A 95 -4.84 9.58 5.98
CA GLU A 95 -5.91 8.88 5.26
C GLU A 95 -5.41 8.01 4.10
N ALA A 96 -4.15 8.15 3.67
CA ALA A 96 -3.69 7.53 2.43
C ALA A 96 -3.53 6.01 2.54
N LEU A 97 -2.90 5.49 3.60
CA LEU A 97 -2.74 4.05 3.85
C LEU A 97 -2.76 3.75 5.36
N PRO A 98 -3.87 4.05 6.05
CA PRO A 98 -3.91 3.98 7.51
C PRO A 98 -3.81 2.55 8.03
N HIS A 99 -4.42 1.55 7.37
CA HIS A 99 -4.38 0.18 7.87
C HIS A 99 -2.95 -0.35 7.95
N TRP A 100 -2.14 -0.11 6.92
CA TRP A 100 -0.71 -0.44 6.91
C TRP A 100 0.08 0.33 7.98
N CYS A 101 -0.19 1.62 8.16
CA CYS A 101 0.49 2.43 9.18
C CYS A 101 0.24 1.87 10.59
N TYR A 102 -1.02 1.58 10.92
CA TYR A 102 -1.39 1.01 12.20
C TYR A 102 -0.87 -0.42 12.37
N SER A 103 -0.90 -1.24 11.32
CA SER A 103 -0.33 -2.61 11.34
C SER A 103 1.15 -2.59 11.70
N ARG A 104 1.92 -1.62 11.18
CA ARG A 104 3.33 -1.43 11.56
C ARG A 104 3.52 -1.08 13.03
N GLY A 105 2.55 -0.42 13.66
CA GLY A 105 2.60 -0.05 15.08
C GLY A 105 3.67 0.99 15.47
N ILE A 106 4.35 1.62 14.50
CA ILE A 106 5.42 2.59 14.77
C ILE A 106 4.81 4.00 14.89
N LYS A 107 4.74 4.51 16.12
CA LYS A 107 4.28 5.88 16.42
C LYS A 107 5.45 6.88 16.37
N TYR A 108 5.26 7.99 15.68
CA TYR A 108 6.26 9.04 15.49
C TYR A 108 6.05 10.21 16.48
N GLU A 109 6.99 11.17 16.49
CA GLU A 109 7.00 12.31 17.44
C GLU A 109 5.71 13.13 17.45
N ASP A 110 5.00 13.19 16.32
CA ASP A 110 3.72 13.90 16.16
C ASP A 110 2.50 13.06 16.57
N GLY A 111 2.72 11.85 17.07
CA GLY A 111 1.69 10.92 17.52
C GLY A 111 1.02 10.14 16.40
N LEU A 112 1.42 10.30 15.13
CA LEU A 112 0.90 9.53 14.00
C LEU A 112 1.69 8.24 13.81
N TYR A 113 1.09 7.26 13.14
CA TYR A 113 1.75 6.01 12.72
C TYR A 113 2.47 6.11 11.36
N LEU A 114 2.52 7.32 10.80
CA LEU A 114 2.97 7.60 9.45
C LEU A 114 4.46 8.01 9.43
N PRO A 115 5.28 7.47 8.51
CA PRO A 115 6.66 7.94 8.31
C PRO A 115 6.80 9.45 8.15
N THR A 116 7.93 9.98 8.62
CA THR A 116 8.23 11.42 8.58
C THR A 116 9.41 11.70 7.66
N LYS A 117 9.62 12.95 7.25
CA LYS A 117 10.85 13.36 6.53
C LYS A 117 12.12 13.10 7.34
N LYS A 118 12.06 13.21 8.67
CA LYS A 118 13.19 12.99 9.59
C LYS A 118 13.48 11.51 9.81
N SER A 119 12.45 10.68 9.68
CA SER A 119 12.50 9.24 9.91
C SER A 119 11.71 8.54 8.81
N PRO A 120 12.21 8.60 7.55
CA PRO A 120 11.57 7.92 6.44
C PRO A 120 11.66 6.41 6.61
N LEU A 121 10.83 5.65 5.90
CA LEU A 121 10.96 4.20 5.87
C LEU A 121 12.21 3.80 5.09
N THR A 122 13.15 3.12 5.74
CA THR A 122 14.43 2.69 5.17
C THR A 122 14.42 1.24 4.67
N ASP A 123 13.52 0.42 5.22
CA ASP A 123 13.62 -1.06 5.14
C ASP A 123 12.60 -1.68 4.18
N ALA A 124 12.00 -0.89 3.28
CA ALA A 124 11.12 -1.40 2.24
C ALA A 124 11.67 -1.05 0.86
N ALA A 125 11.32 -1.84 -0.15
CA ALA A 125 11.48 -1.41 -1.52
C ALA A 125 10.58 -0.19 -1.76
N THR A 126 11.16 1.01 -1.65
CA THR A 126 10.45 2.25 -1.99
C THR A 126 10.66 2.54 -3.47
N GLY A 127 9.56 2.68 -4.21
CA GLY A 127 9.60 3.04 -5.63
C GLY A 127 8.53 4.06 -5.97
N ALA A 128 8.67 4.73 -7.11
CA ALA A 128 7.54 5.40 -7.71
C ALA A 128 6.46 4.36 -8.02
N THR A 129 5.19 4.65 -7.77
CA THR A 129 4.11 3.78 -8.22
C THR A 129 4.21 3.63 -9.74
N PRO A 130 4.29 2.40 -10.27
CA PRO A 130 4.32 2.20 -11.70
C PRO A 130 3.05 2.78 -12.36
N LYS A 131 3.19 3.31 -13.58
CA LYS A 131 2.05 3.88 -14.33
C LYS A 131 1.07 2.81 -14.86
N GLY A 132 1.30 1.55 -14.53
CA GLY A 132 0.43 0.43 -14.90
C GLY A 132 0.81 -0.82 -14.11
N SER A 133 0.37 -1.98 -14.59
CA SER A 133 0.62 -3.27 -13.92
C SER A 133 2.10 -3.49 -13.64
N PHE A 134 2.38 -4.08 -12.48
CA PHE A 134 3.75 -4.30 -12.00
C PHE A 134 3.84 -5.52 -11.10
N ASP A 135 5.07 -6.01 -10.98
CA ASP A 135 5.42 -7.14 -10.13
C ASP A 135 6.31 -6.69 -8.99
N VAL A 136 6.13 -7.31 -7.82
CA VAL A 136 7.01 -7.21 -6.66
C VAL A 136 7.52 -8.59 -6.31
N LYS A 137 8.82 -8.69 -6.05
CA LYS A 137 9.49 -9.94 -5.68
C LYS A 137 9.67 -10.02 -4.16
N LEU A 138 9.31 -11.17 -3.60
CA LEU A 138 9.58 -11.54 -2.22
C LEU A 138 10.38 -12.85 -2.21
N THR A 139 11.42 -12.89 -1.40
CA THR A 139 12.16 -14.13 -1.11
C THR A 139 11.90 -14.50 0.35
N PRO A 140 11.02 -15.50 0.62
CA PRO A 140 10.77 -15.94 1.98
C PRO A 140 12.05 -16.47 2.62
N THR A 141 12.35 -16.05 3.84
CA THR A 141 13.37 -16.75 4.64
C THR A 141 12.75 -18.04 5.14
N GLY A 142 13.49 -19.16 5.04
CA GLY A 142 12.94 -20.52 5.10
C GLY A 142 12.20 -20.96 6.39
N LYS A 143 12.05 -20.07 7.38
CA LYS A 143 11.38 -20.33 8.66
C LYS A 143 9.86 -20.18 8.60
N ILE A 144 9.33 -19.29 7.75
CA ILE A 144 7.88 -19.03 7.67
C ILE A 144 7.31 -19.80 6.47
N LYS A 145 6.30 -20.64 6.73
CA LYS A 145 5.62 -21.47 5.73
C LYS A 145 4.18 -21.06 5.47
N LYS A 146 3.55 -20.40 6.44
CA LYS A 146 2.21 -19.82 6.35
C LYS A 146 2.27 -18.37 6.80
N PHE A 147 1.67 -17.49 6.02
CA PHE A 147 1.63 -16.06 6.28
C PHE A 147 0.50 -15.41 5.48
N ILE A 148 0.10 -14.23 5.88
CA ILE A 148 -0.88 -13.43 5.15
C ILE A 148 -0.10 -12.38 4.35
N VAL A 149 -0.45 -12.21 3.08
CA VAL A 149 -0.03 -11.04 2.29
C VAL A 149 -1.20 -10.08 2.24
N LYS A 150 -0.95 -8.83 2.60
CA LYS A 150 -1.91 -7.74 2.46
C LYS A 150 -1.40 -6.68 1.50
N VAL A 151 -2.35 -6.07 0.80
CA VAL A 151 -2.13 -4.93 -0.08
C VAL A 151 -3.17 -3.87 0.25
N GLU A 152 -2.72 -2.66 0.58
CA GLU A 152 -3.58 -1.49 0.78
C GLU A 152 -3.33 -0.50 -0.36
N ILE A 153 -4.40 -0.02 -0.99
CA ILE A 153 -4.35 0.83 -2.17
C ILE A 153 -5.29 2.01 -2.00
N ASN A 154 -4.77 3.21 -2.23
CA ASN A 154 -5.58 4.42 -2.22
C ASN A 154 -5.23 5.33 -3.38
N HIS A 155 -6.25 5.89 -4.01
CA HIS A 155 -6.07 6.91 -5.02
C HIS A 155 -6.48 8.26 -4.46
N SER A 156 -5.60 9.26 -4.53
CA SER A 156 -5.96 10.61 -4.13
C SER A 156 -7.02 11.21 -5.06
N THR A 157 -7.83 12.10 -4.51
CA THR A 157 -8.89 12.87 -5.21
C THR A 157 -9.95 12.01 -5.91
N ASP A 158 -10.22 10.82 -5.39
CA ASP A 158 -11.21 9.86 -5.87
C ASP A 158 -12.58 10.07 -5.23
N TRP A 159 -13.16 11.26 -5.44
CA TRP A 159 -14.39 11.69 -4.78
C TRP A 159 -15.62 10.97 -5.34
N ASN A 160 -16.60 10.73 -4.47
CA ASN A 160 -17.96 10.32 -4.85
C ASN A 160 -18.99 10.97 -3.92
N ASP A 161 -20.26 10.57 -4.01
CA ASP A 161 -21.34 11.16 -3.19
C ASP A 161 -21.17 10.85 -1.69
N ALA A 162 -20.65 9.66 -1.37
CA ALA A 162 -20.41 9.25 0.01
C ALA A 162 -19.21 9.97 0.63
N TYR A 163 -18.14 10.19 -0.15
CA TYR A 163 -16.91 10.89 0.22
C TYR A 163 -16.72 12.11 -0.68
N PRO A 164 -17.41 13.22 -0.40
CA PRO A 164 -17.40 14.39 -1.25
C PRO A 164 -16.17 15.26 -0.96
N LYS A 165 -15.68 15.95 -2.01
CA LYS A 165 -14.59 16.93 -1.92
C LYS A 165 -14.84 18.06 -0.89
N SER A 166 -16.11 18.33 -0.59
CA SER A 166 -16.55 19.37 0.34
C SER A 166 -16.56 18.95 1.81
N ALA A 167 -16.34 17.67 2.12
CA ALA A 167 -16.30 17.18 3.50
C ALA A 167 -15.23 17.90 4.32
N GLN A 168 -15.58 18.26 5.56
CA GLN A 168 -14.74 18.99 6.50
C GLN A 168 -14.25 18.07 7.62
N GLN A 169 -13.14 18.44 8.25
CA GLN A 169 -12.59 17.65 9.35
C GLN A 169 -13.61 17.54 10.49
N GLY A 170 -13.91 16.30 10.89
CA GLY A 170 -14.94 15.99 11.88
C GLY A 170 -16.21 15.40 11.28
N ASP A 171 -16.44 15.55 9.98
CA ASP A 171 -17.54 14.88 9.29
C ASP A 171 -17.26 13.37 9.21
N SER A 172 -18.30 12.54 9.29
CA SER A 172 -18.18 11.08 9.22
C SER A 172 -17.67 10.58 7.86
N ASN A 173 -17.77 11.41 6.82
CA ASN A 173 -17.28 11.12 5.48
C ASN A 173 -16.01 11.89 5.11
N TYR A 174 -15.35 12.51 6.10
CA TYR A 174 -14.11 13.22 5.87
C TYR A 174 -12.99 12.26 5.48
N SER A 175 -12.30 12.57 4.37
CA SER A 175 -11.16 11.78 3.88
C SER A 175 -10.02 12.67 3.38
N GLY A 176 -9.60 13.61 4.22
CA GLY A 176 -8.51 14.55 3.91
C GLY A 176 -8.94 15.82 3.17
N GLY A 177 -10.25 16.05 3.03
CA GLY A 177 -10.85 17.28 2.49
C GLY A 177 -10.50 17.54 1.02
N LYS A 178 -10.51 18.80 0.59
CA LYS A 178 -10.39 19.20 -0.83
C LYS A 178 -9.26 18.52 -1.62
N GLU A 179 -8.12 18.30 -0.97
CA GLU A 179 -6.92 17.72 -1.58
C GLU A 179 -6.72 16.25 -1.21
N GLY A 180 -7.57 15.68 -0.35
CA GLY A 180 -7.47 14.37 0.27
C GLY A 180 -7.65 13.17 -0.66
N SER A 181 -8.03 12.05 -0.08
CA SER A 181 -8.19 10.78 -0.79
C SER A 181 -9.50 10.68 -1.55
N GLY A 182 -10.62 11.09 -0.97
CA GLY A 182 -11.94 10.73 -1.49
C GLY A 182 -12.36 9.42 -0.92
N GLN A 183 -12.53 8.41 -1.74
CA GLN A 183 -12.82 7.09 -1.23
C GLN A 183 -11.68 6.56 -0.34
N PRO A 184 -12.00 5.80 0.71
CA PRO A 184 -11.02 5.19 1.60
C PRO A 184 -10.11 4.21 0.86
N ALA A 185 -8.96 3.89 1.46
CA ALA A 185 -8.08 2.88 0.90
C ALA A 185 -8.74 1.49 0.94
N LEU A 186 -8.56 0.71 -0.12
CA LEU A 186 -9.03 -0.67 -0.18
C LEU A 186 -7.94 -1.62 0.29
N VAL A 187 -8.34 -2.61 1.10
CA VAL A 187 -7.43 -3.62 1.66
C VAL A 187 -7.75 -4.97 1.04
N TYR A 188 -6.74 -5.57 0.44
CA TYR A 188 -6.81 -6.91 -0.16
C TYR A 188 -5.92 -7.86 0.65
N ALA A 189 -6.33 -9.12 0.78
CA ALA A 189 -5.55 -10.13 1.50
C ALA A 189 -5.62 -11.52 0.88
N ALA A 190 -4.55 -12.30 1.06
CA ALA A 190 -4.51 -13.73 0.80
C ALA A 190 -3.66 -14.43 1.87
N GLU A 191 -4.11 -15.60 2.32
CA GLU A 191 -3.26 -16.52 3.06
C GLU A 191 -2.40 -17.31 2.07
N VAL A 192 -1.09 -17.34 2.30
CA VAL A 192 -0.13 -18.11 1.52
C VAL A 192 0.36 -19.28 2.34
N ASN A 193 0.10 -20.50 1.88
CA ASN A 193 0.59 -21.73 2.49
C ASN A 193 1.58 -22.42 1.56
N LEU A 194 2.88 -22.28 1.83
CA LEU A 194 3.96 -22.83 1.02
C LEU A 194 4.05 -24.36 1.04
N THR A 195 3.31 -25.04 1.93
CA THR A 195 3.27 -26.51 2.02
C THR A 195 2.00 -27.11 1.42
N SER A 196 1.06 -26.30 0.91
CA SER A 196 -0.20 -26.78 0.32
C SER A 196 -0.02 -27.46 -1.04
N GLY A 197 1.07 -27.12 -1.75
CA GLY A 197 1.26 -27.48 -3.16
C GLY A 197 0.67 -26.48 -4.14
N GLU A 198 -0.18 -25.55 -3.68
CA GLU A 198 -0.72 -24.45 -4.49
C GLU A 198 0.42 -23.52 -4.97
N LYS A 199 0.28 -23.02 -6.20
CA LYS A 199 1.27 -22.16 -6.85
C LYS A 199 0.76 -20.75 -7.11
N GLU A 200 -0.55 -20.55 -7.02
CA GLU A 200 -1.21 -19.29 -7.31
C GLU A 200 -2.19 -18.97 -6.17
N PHE A 201 -2.17 -17.73 -5.68
CA PHE A 201 -3.09 -17.24 -4.66
C PHE A 201 -3.64 -15.89 -5.10
N GLN A 202 -4.97 -15.77 -5.14
CA GLN A 202 -5.64 -14.51 -5.44
C GLN A 202 -5.85 -13.73 -4.13
N LEU A 203 -5.47 -12.45 -4.10
CA LEU A 203 -5.89 -11.59 -3.00
C LEU A 203 -7.32 -11.11 -3.24
N ASN A 204 -8.13 -11.27 -2.20
CA ASN A 204 -9.52 -10.83 -2.20
C ASN A 204 -9.64 -9.50 -1.47
N LEU A 205 -10.55 -8.65 -1.92
CA LEU A 205 -10.94 -7.44 -1.20
C LEU A 205 -11.57 -7.85 0.13
N ILE A 206 -10.98 -7.42 1.25
CA ILE A 206 -11.49 -7.72 2.60
C ILE A 206 -12.21 -6.52 3.23
N GLY A 207 -12.14 -5.34 2.61
CA GLY A 207 -12.84 -4.13 3.04
C GLY A 207 -12.06 -2.88 2.70
N HIS A 208 -12.45 -1.77 3.34
CA HIS A 208 -11.74 -0.50 3.26
C HIS A 208 -11.23 -0.06 4.64
N SER A 209 -10.17 0.74 4.66
CA SER A 209 -9.61 1.30 5.89
C SER A 209 -10.32 2.60 6.32
N SER A 210 -9.95 3.12 7.50
CA SER A 210 -10.50 4.35 8.07
C SER A 210 -10.43 5.54 7.08
N PRO A 211 -11.57 6.15 6.67
CA PRO A 211 -11.57 7.21 5.66
C PRO A 211 -10.73 8.44 6.02
N ASP A 212 -10.68 8.81 7.29
CA ASP A 212 -9.89 9.94 7.79
C ASP A 212 -8.52 9.50 8.36
N GLY A 213 -8.23 8.20 8.33
CA GLY A 213 -7.04 7.60 8.93
C GLY A 213 -6.95 7.76 10.44
N SER A 214 -8.07 7.77 11.16
CA SER A 214 -8.10 7.83 12.63
C SER A 214 -7.71 6.52 13.30
N ASP A 215 -7.91 5.39 12.64
CA ASP A 215 -7.64 4.05 13.16
C ASP A 215 -7.09 3.10 12.07
N GLY A 216 -6.80 1.86 12.49
CA GLY A 216 -6.30 0.79 11.63
C GLY A 216 -7.33 -0.28 11.32
N ASP A 217 -8.61 -0.05 11.56
CA ASP A 217 -9.65 -1.07 11.39
C ASP A 217 -10.02 -1.25 9.92
N ILE A 218 -10.62 -2.40 9.61
CA ILE A 218 -11.15 -2.72 8.28
C ILE A 218 -12.67 -2.74 8.37
N THR A 219 -13.31 -1.88 7.59
CA THR A 219 -14.76 -1.89 7.39
C THR A 219 -15.09 -2.77 6.18
N THR A 220 -15.90 -3.81 6.41
CA THR A 220 -16.28 -4.78 5.37
C THR A 220 -17.41 -4.30 4.47
N ASP A 221 -18.22 -3.35 4.94
CA ASP A 221 -19.23 -2.70 4.12
C ASP A 221 -18.54 -1.78 3.09
N ILE A 222 -18.69 -2.14 1.82
CA ILE A 222 -18.12 -1.41 0.68
C ILE A 222 -19.21 -0.79 -0.19
N SER A 223 -20.46 -0.71 0.30
CA SER A 223 -21.60 -0.20 -0.47
C SER A 223 -21.46 1.27 -0.90
N SER A 224 -20.64 2.03 -0.17
CA SER A 224 -20.30 3.44 -0.47
C SER A 224 -19.14 3.60 -1.46
N ILE A 225 -18.47 2.51 -1.85
CA ILE A 225 -17.28 2.52 -2.70
C ILE A 225 -17.70 2.33 -4.16
N THR A 226 -17.19 3.19 -5.04
CA THR A 226 -17.51 3.24 -6.47
C THR A 226 -16.24 3.04 -7.32
N THR A 227 -15.62 4.12 -7.78
CA THR A 227 -14.45 4.09 -8.69
C THR A 227 -13.24 3.43 -8.06
N ALA A 228 -13.08 3.48 -6.73
CA ALA A 228 -11.97 2.82 -6.06
C ALA A 228 -11.93 1.30 -6.29
N LEU A 229 -13.10 0.65 -6.47
CA LEU A 229 -13.18 -0.78 -6.80
C LEU A 229 -12.54 -1.12 -8.15
N ASN A 230 -12.40 -0.13 -9.03
CA ASN A 230 -11.84 -0.28 -10.38
C ASN A 230 -10.39 0.21 -10.48
N ILE A 231 -9.73 0.57 -9.36
CA ILE A 231 -8.31 0.94 -9.36
C ILE A 231 -7.48 -0.28 -9.77
N VAL A 232 -7.81 -1.46 -9.24
CA VAL A 232 -7.10 -2.71 -9.48
C VAL A 232 -8.03 -3.76 -10.04
N LYS A 233 -7.60 -4.40 -11.13
CA LYS A 233 -8.34 -5.50 -11.74
C LYS A 233 -8.11 -6.81 -11.01
N SER A 234 -6.87 -7.11 -10.65
CA SER A 234 -6.51 -8.32 -9.94
C SER A 234 -5.19 -8.15 -9.17
N ILE A 235 -5.04 -8.91 -8.08
CA ILE A 235 -3.77 -9.06 -7.38
C ILE A 235 -3.54 -10.54 -7.16
N THR A 236 -2.43 -11.05 -7.67
CA THR A 236 -2.14 -12.49 -7.68
C THR A 236 -0.73 -12.75 -7.20
N ILE A 237 -0.57 -13.79 -6.38
CA ILE A 237 0.70 -14.28 -5.88
C ILE A 237 1.05 -15.54 -6.63
N ASN A 238 2.24 -15.60 -7.21
CA ASN A 238 2.76 -16.74 -7.93
C ASN A 238 4.03 -17.26 -7.25
N LEU A 239 4.06 -18.55 -6.92
CA LEU A 239 5.28 -19.24 -6.45
C LEU A 239 6.08 -19.74 -7.66
N LYS A 240 7.30 -19.24 -7.83
CA LYS A 240 8.23 -19.65 -8.90
C LYS A 240 9.25 -20.68 -8.41
#